data_AF-A0A942N3X7-F1
#
_entry.id   AF-A0A942N3X7-F1
#
_cell.length_a   1.000
_cell.length_b   1.000
_cell.length_c   1.000
_cell.angle_alpha   90.00
_cell.angle_beta   90.00
_cell.angle_gamma   90.00
#
_symmetry.space_group_name_H-M   'P 1'
#
loop_
_entity.id
_entity.type
_entity.pdbx_description
1 polymer ?
#
loop_
_entity_poly.entity_id
_entity_poly.type
_entity_poly.pdbx_seq_one_letter_code
_entity_poly.pdbx_strand_id
1 'polypeptide(L)'
;MKVINKLSQVIVMTGIITAFLSVTLFAQVEEKSNDEMVKSMTDNLKQKILLSDEQAVSVRAILSEYVSNKNATNEDLKTAQQKVENLLDNKQIMKYNILKKEWWKNLKPVSKE
;
A
#
# COMPACT_ATOMS: atom_id res chain seq x y z
N MET A 1 -30.51 -37.23 -24.49
CA MET A 1 -29.78 -35.99 -24.90
C MET A 1 -29.92 -34.80 -23.94
N LYS A 2 -30.89 -34.73 -22.99
CA LYS A 2 -31.06 -33.57 -22.09
C LYS A 2 -30.06 -33.49 -20.91
N VAL A 3 -29.47 -34.62 -20.50
CA VAL A 3 -28.58 -34.70 -19.33
C VAL A 3 -27.20 -34.08 -19.60
N ILE A 4 -26.70 -34.19 -20.83
CA ILE A 4 -25.39 -33.67 -21.24
C ILE A 4 -25.39 -32.13 -21.19
N ASN A 5 -26.50 -31.49 -21.58
CA ASN A 5 -26.65 -30.04 -21.51
C ASN A 5 -26.69 -29.50 -20.08
N LYS A 6 -27.31 -30.24 -19.14
CA LYS A 6 -27.33 -29.86 -17.72
C LYS A 6 -25.96 -30.02 -17.05
N LEU A 7 -25.22 -31.08 -17.37
CA LEU A 7 -23.85 -31.27 -16.86
C LEU A 7 -22.89 -30.20 -17.40
N SER A 8 -22.94 -29.87 -18.69
CA SER A 8 -22.13 -28.78 -19.25
C SER A 8 -22.48 -27.43 -18.63
N GLN A 9 -23.76 -27.13 -18.37
CA GLN A 9 -24.15 -25.92 -17.65
C GLN A 9 -23.60 -25.87 -16.22
N VAL A 10 -23.64 -26.98 -15.48
CA VAL A 10 -23.09 -27.04 -14.12
C VAL A 10 -21.57 -26.84 -14.13
N ILE A 11 -20.84 -27.48 -15.05
CA ILE A 11 -19.38 -27.33 -15.15
C ILE A 11 -18.99 -25.87 -15.47
N VAL A 12 -19.72 -25.22 -16.39
CA VAL A 12 -19.50 -23.80 -16.72
C VAL A 12 -19.83 -22.89 -15.53
N MET A 13 -20.92 -23.16 -14.80
CA MET A 13 -21.28 -22.39 -13.60
C MET A 13 -20.22 -22.51 -12.50
N THR A 14 -19.74 -23.74 -12.23
CA THR A 14 -18.71 -23.99 -11.22
C THR A 14 -17.38 -23.34 -11.60
N GLY A 15 -17.02 -23.34 -12.90
CA GLY A 15 -15.83 -22.66 -13.41
C GLY A 15 -15.89 -21.14 -13.29
N ILE A 16 -17.06 -20.52 -13.47
CA ILE A 16 -17.24 -19.07 -13.28
C ILE A 16 -17.12 -18.70 -11.80
N ILE A 17 -17.68 -19.51 -10.89
CA ILE A 17 -17.61 -19.28 -9.44
C ILE A 17 -16.16 -19.37 -8.93
N THR A 18 -15.39 -20.38 -9.37
CA THR A 18 -13.98 -20.51 -8.97
C THR A 18 -13.11 -19.41 -9.56
N ALA A 19 -13.37 -18.95 -10.79
CA ALA A 19 -12.66 -17.81 -11.36
C ALA A 19 -12.93 -16.52 -10.56
N PHE A 20 -14.18 -16.25 -10.16
CA PHE A 20 -14.54 -15.06 -9.39
C PHE A 20 -13.93 -15.06 -7.97
N LEU A 21 -13.91 -16.24 -7.31
CA LEU A 21 -13.26 -16.40 -6.00
C LEU A 21 -11.76 -16.10 -6.04
N SER A 22 -11.06 -16.54 -7.09
CA SER A 22 -9.61 -16.31 -7.20
C SER A 22 -9.24 -14.82 -7.26
N VAL A 23 -9.98 -14.00 -8.01
CA VAL A 23 -9.73 -12.55 -8.12
C VAL A 23 -9.90 -11.84 -6.77
N THR A 24 -10.91 -12.21 -5.99
CA THR A 24 -11.15 -11.58 -4.67
C THR A 24 -10.10 -11.93 -3.62
N LEU A 25 -9.48 -13.11 -3.70
CA LEU A 25 -8.43 -13.54 -2.78
C LEU A 25 -7.12 -12.80 -3.03
N PHE A 26 -6.74 -12.57 -4.28
CA PHE A 26 -5.52 -11.83 -4.61
C PHE A 26 -5.58 -10.36 -4.16
N ALA A 27 -6.73 -9.71 -4.28
CA ALA A 27 -6.90 -8.32 -3.82
C ALA A 27 -6.72 -8.18 -2.30
N GLN A 28 -7.26 -9.12 -1.50
CA GLN A 28 -7.14 -9.10 -0.04
C GLN A 28 -5.72 -9.38 0.46
N VAL A 29 -4.95 -10.18 -0.28
CA VAL A 29 -3.55 -10.46 0.05
C VAL A 29 -2.67 -9.23 -0.20
N GLU A 30 -2.90 -8.51 -1.30
CA GLU A 30 -2.19 -7.27 -1.64
C GLU A 30 -2.48 -6.15 -0.62
N GLU A 31 -3.73 -5.98 -0.22
CA GLU A 31 -4.14 -4.97 0.76
C GLU A 31 -3.52 -5.19 2.14
N LYS A 32 -3.49 -6.44 2.64
CA LYS A 32 -2.84 -6.78 3.91
C LYS A 32 -1.33 -6.55 3.86
N SER A 33 -0.69 -6.92 2.76
CA SER A 33 0.75 -6.70 2.56
C SER A 33 1.09 -5.19 2.59
N ASN A 34 0.25 -4.37 1.98
CA ASN A 34 0.44 -2.91 1.97
C ASN A 34 0.26 -2.31 3.38
N ASP A 35 -0.74 -2.74 4.15
CA ASP A 35 -0.95 -2.22 5.51
C ASP A 35 0.21 -2.58 6.46
N GLU A 36 0.73 -3.81 6.39
CA GLU A 36 1.89 -4.22 7.19
C GLU A 36 3.15 -3.42 6.84
N MET A 37 3.40 -3.22 5.54
CA MET A 37 4.52 -2.39 5.06
C MET A 37 4.38 -0.94 5.56
N VAL A 38 3.21 -0.33 5.37
CA VAL A 38 2.93 1.06 5.79
C VAL A 38 3.08 1.21 7.30
N LYS A 39 2.57 0.26 8.09
CA LYS A 39 2.75 0.23 9.53
C LYS A 39 4.23 0.17 9.93
N SER A 40 4.98 -0.79 9.37
CA SER A 40 6.41 -0.97 9.65
C SER A 40 7.23 0.28 9.30
N MET A 41 6.93 0.91 8.15
CA MET A 41 7.59 2.13 7.71
C MET A 41 7.29 3.32 8.63
N THR A 42 6.03 3.44 9.08
CA THR A 42 5.61 4.47 10.03
C THR A 42 6.30 4.27 11.38
N ASP A 43 6.30 3.05 11.91
CA ASP A 43 6.95 2.72 13.18
C ASP A 43 8.47 2.96 13.12
N ASN A 44 9.11 2.61 12.01
CA ASN A 44 10.52 2.89 11.77
C ASN A 44 10.82 4.39 11.78
N LEU A 45 10.00 5.19 11.07
CA LEU A 45 10.18 6.63 11.05
C LEU A 45 9.95 7.23 12.43
N LYS A 46 8.87 6.82 13.11
CA LYS A 46 8.54 7.23 14.48
C LYS A 46 9.72 7.03 15.42
N GLN A 47 10.34 5.86 15.41
CA GLN A 47 11.50 5.56 16.25
C GLN A 47 12.74 6.39 15.87
N LYS A 48 13.00 6.58 14.58
CA LYS A 48 14.21 7.28 14.10
C LYS A 48 14.17 8.79 14.33
N ILE A 49 13.02 9.43 14.11
CA ILE A 49 12.90 10.88 14.23
C ILE A 49 12.08 11.35 15.43
N LEU A 50 11.56 10.42 16.24
CA LEU A 50 10.75 10.69 17.43
C LEU A 50 9.45 11.42 17.06
N LEU A 51 8.66 10.80 16.17
CA LEU A 51 7.32 11.31 15.87
C LEU A 51 6.42 11.18 17.10
N SER A 52 5.54 12.17 17.29
CA SER A 52 4.39 12.01 18.18
C SER A 52 3.42 10.97 17.62
N ASP A 53 2.51 10.48 18.47
CA ASP A 53 1.47 9.54 18.03
C ASP A 53 0.58 10.16 16.94
N GLU A 54 0.24 11.44 17.05
CA GLU A 54 -0.56 12.17 16.07
C GLU A 54 0.16 12.33 14.72
N GLN A 55 1.46 12.67 14.76
CA GLN A 55 2.29 12.73 13.56
C GLN A 55 2.40 11.35 12.91
N ALA A 56 2.58 10.29 13.70
CA ALA A 56 2.65 8.92 13.20
C ALA A 56 1.34 8.48 12.52
N VAL A 57 0.19 8.84 13.09
CA VAL A 57 -1.13 8.59 12.46
C VAL A 57 -1.23 9.32 11.11
N SER A 58 -0.84 10.59 11.07
CA SER A 58 -0.89 11.40 9.84
C SER A 58 0.07 10.89 8.77
N VAL A 59 1.29 10.50 9.15
CA VAL A 59 2.26 9.85 8.25
C VAL A 59 1.69 8.55 7.70
N ARG A 60 1.10 7.71 8.55
CA ARG A 60 0.49 6.45 8.12
C ARG A 60 -0.58 6.69 7.05
N ALA A 61 -1.45 7.68 7.26
CA ALA A 61 -2.49 8.03 6.29
C ALA A 61 -1.91 8.46 4.94
N ILE A 62 -0.86 9.30 4.93
CA ILE A 62 -0.18 9.73 3.70
C ILE A 62 0.44 8.53 2.96
N LEU A 63 1.09 7.63 3.70
CA LEU A 63 1.71 6.44 3.12
C LEU A 63 0.66 5.47 2.55
N SER A 64 -0.44 5.24 3.27
CA SER A 64 -1.56 4.43 2.79
C SER A 64 -2.17 5.01 1.52
N GLU A 65 -2.39 6.33 1.45
CA GLU A 65 -2.87 7.01 0.24
C GLU A 65 -1.93 6.79 -0.95
N TYR A 66 -0.62 6.98 -0.73
CA TYR A 66 0.40 6.81 -1.77
C TYR A 66 0.50 5.37 -2.27
N VAL A 67 0.59 4.39 -1.37
CA VAL A 67 0.76 2.97 -1.72
C VAL A 67 -0.51 2.38 -2.35
N SER A 68 -1.69 2.88 -2.00
CA SER A 68 -2.95 2.43 -2.59
C SER A 68 -3.15 2.93 -4.03
N ASN A 69 -2.43 3.97 -4.45
CA ASN A 69 -2.46 4.47 -5.82
C ASN A 69 -1.57 3.62 -6.74
N LYS A 70 -2.18 2.63 -7.41
CA LYS A 70 -1.49 1.72 -8.35
C LYS A 70 -0.84 2.41 -9.55
N ASN A 71 -1.22 3.65 -9.85
CA ASN A 71 -0.68 4.46 -10.95
C ASN A 71 0.13 5.66 -10.42
N ALA A 72 0.63 5.57 -9.18
CA ALA A 72 1.40 6.65 -8.57
C ALA A 72 2.59 7.06 -9.45
N THR A 73 2.71 8.35 -9.69
CA THR A 73 3.77 8.98 -10.46
C THR A 73 4.89 9.50 -9.56
N ASN A 74 5.97 9.97 -10.18
CA ASN A 74 7.02 10.70 -9.46
C ASN A 74 6.51 12.01 -8.83
N GLU A 75 5.46 12.64 -9.38
CA GLU A 75 4.86 13.83 -8.77
C GLU A 75 4.05 13.48 -7.52
N ASP A 76 3.35 12.35 -7.53
CA ASP A 76 2.65 11.84 -6.36
C ASP A 76 3.63 11.51 -5.23
N LEU A 77 4.79 10.94 -5.56
CA LEU A 77 5.85 10.69 -4.59
C LEU A 77 6.38 11.99 -3.97
N LYS A 78 6.66 13.01 -4.79
CA LYS A 78 7.11 14.32 -4.30
C LYS A 78 6.04 14.97 -3.41
N THR A 79 4.78 14.86 -3.78
CA THR A 79 3.66 15.38 -3.00
C THR A 79 3.55 14.68 -1.65
N ALA A 80 3.65 13.34 -1.63
CA ALA A 80 3.65 12.57 -0.38
C ALA A 80 4.86 12.94 0.50
N GLN A 81 6.04 13.10 -0.10
CA GLN A 81 7.25 13.56 0.61
C GLN A 81 7.05 14.93 1.27
N GLN A 82 6.48 15.89 0.54
CA GLN A 82 6.18 17.23 1.06
C GLN A 82 5.13 17.19 2.16
N LYS A 83 4.06 16.40 2.00
CA LYS A 83 3.05 16.21 3.05
C LYS A 83 3.70 15.68 4.34
N VAL A 84 4.61 14.71 4.25
CA VAL A 84 5.36 14.21 5.42
C VAL A 84 6.25 15.31 6.01
N GLU A 85 7.02 16.03 5.20
CA GLU A 85 7.90 17.11 5.68
C GLU A 85 7.14 18.20 6.44
N ASN A 86 5.93 18.56 5.98
CA ASN A 86 5.08 19.58 6.59
C ASN A 86 4.51 19.18 7.97
N LEU A 87 4.52 17.89 8.31
CA LEU A 87 4.09 17.41 9.63
C LEU A 87 5.20 17.54 10.67
N LEU A 88 6.45 17.77 10.26
CA LEU A 88 7.61 17.67 11.13
C LEU A 88 8.01 19.03 11.71
N ASP A 89 8.49 19.02 12.94
CA ASP A 89 9.18 20.19 13.51
C ASP A 89 10.61 20.33 12.94
N ASN A 90 11.24 21.48 13.16
CA ASN A 90 12.58 21.78 12.63
C ASN A 90 13.64 20.72 13.01
N LYS A 91 13.57 20.15 14.23
CA LYS A 91 14.53 19.15 14.71
C LYS A 91 14.29 17.80 14.04
N GLN A 92 13.03 17.45 13.84
CA GLN A 92 12.60 16.26 13.10
C GLN A 92 12.96 16.36 11.61
N ILE A 93 12.74 17.52 10.97
CA ILE A 93 13.11 17.80 9.56
C ILE A 93 14.60 17.54 9.33
N MET A 94 15.46 17.99 10.25
CA MET A 94 16.91 17.78 10.13
C MET A 94 17.26 16.29 10.09
N LYS A 95 16.69 15.48 10.99
CA LYS A 95 16.90 14.02 11.01
C LYS A 95 16.28 13.34 9.80
N TYR A 96 15.09 13.77 9.40
CA TYR A 96 14.39 13.26 8.25
C TYR A 96 15.19 13.47 6.96
N ASN A 97 15.77 14.66 6.74
CA ASN A 97 16.58 14.96 5.58
C ASN A 97 17.81 14.03 5.43
N ILE A 98 18.34 13.50 6.53
CA ILE A 98 19.46 12.54 6.51
C ILE A 98 19.00 11.16 6.01
N LEU A 99 17.80 10.71 6.42
CA LEU A 99 17.33 9.35 6.15
C LEU A 99 16.31 9.25 5.01
N LYS A 100 15.70 10.35 4.56
CA LYS A 100 14.53 10.34 3.66
C LYS A 100 14.78 9.56 2.38
N LYS A 101 15.96 9.71 1.78
CA LYS A 101 16.29 9.01 0.53
C LYS A 101 16.23 7.49 0.69
N GLU A 102 16.88 6.95 1.71
CA GLU A 102 16.89 5.49 1.95
C GLU A 102 15.55 5.01 2.51
N TRP A 103 14.87 5.82 3.32
CA TRP A 103 13.56 5.48 3.86
C TRP A 103 12.53 5.33 2.73
N TRP A 104 12.40 6.31 1.83
CA TRP A 104 11.43 6.22 0.71
C TRP A 104 11.74 5.10 -0.29
N LYS A 105 12.99 4.65 -0.44
CA LYS A 105 13.31 3.50 -1.30
C LYS A 105 12.66 2.19 -0.82
N ASN A 106 12.38 2.08 0.48
CA ASN A 106 11.71 0.91 1.05
C ASN A 106 10.20 0.93 0.79
N LEU A 107 9.64 2.09 0.41
CA LEU A 107 8.29 2.22 -0.13
C LEU A 107 8.35 2.00 -1.64
N LYS A 108 8.25 0.74 -2.07
CA LYS A 108 7.97 0.46 -3.48
C LYS A 108 6.45 0.34 -3.66
N PRO A 109 5.78 1.23 -4.42
CA PRO A 109 4.57 0.79 -5.08
C PRO A 109 4.96 -0.38 -5.99
N VAL A 110 4.14 -1.43 -6.05
CA VAL A 110 4.37 -2.58 -6.92
C VAL A 110 4.19 -2.15 -8.38
N SER A 111 5.15 -1.39 -8.92
CA SER A 111 5.25 -1.13 -10.36
C SER A 111 6.12 -2.24 -10.95
N LYS A 112 5.45 -3.17 -11.65
CA LYS A 112 6.10 -4.13 -12.53
C LYS A 112 6.92 -3.38 -13.57
N GLU A 113 8.16 -3.82 -13.76
CA GLU A 113 8.89 -3.63 -15.02
C GLU A 113 8.07 -4.21 -16.20
#